data_AF-A0A093Y486-F1
#
_entry.id   AF-A0A093Y486-F1
#
_cell.length_a   1.000
_cell.length_b   1.000
_cell.length_c   1.000
_cell.angle_alpha   90.00
_cell.angle_beta   90.00
_cell.angle_gamma   90.00
#
_symmetry.space_group_name_H-M   'P 1'
#
loop_
_entity.id
_entity.type
_entity.pdbx_description
1 polymer ?
#
loop_
_entity_poly.entity_id
_entity_poly.type
_entity_poly.pdbx_seq_one_letter_code
_entity_poly.pdbx_strand_id
1 'polypeptide(L)'
;TIVNQAANLSTQFNRVEWAHQQYRTPETTAIKALHIPLRVGSLTPYYTDVIGNISTSRFRSNKREANLELKPRYPVFGGWNYPFRIGWDANLATFLRTVKASDSYVLNVPFLEGPKQHEGVTYEFVELRVILPEGATNVKYETLVPIVSASISNHVTFMDTIGRTALTLQARNLVDAVRDRELIVTYEYPLSAALRKPVVIIVSVLGLFVAVYLLGSLNTGISSKRAGKA
;
A
#
# COMPACT_ATOMS: atom_id res chain seq x y z
N THR A 1 6.85 5.21 11.26
CA THR A 1 8.00 5.00 12.15
C THR A 1 7.48 4.62 13.52
N ILE A 2 8.05 3.60 14.15
CA ILE A 2 7.74 3.29 15.54
C ILE A 2 8.81 3.91 16.45
N VAL A 3 8.39 4.39 17.61
CA VAL A 3 9.27 4.92 18.66
C VAL A 3 8.97 4.15 19.93
N ASN A 4 9.99 3.65 20.61
CA ASN A 4 9.79 3.04 21.91
C ASN A 4 9.82 4.15 22.99
N GLN A 5 8.69 4.39 23.64
CA GLN A 5 8.56 5.41 24.70
C GLN A 5 8.98 4.91 26.10
N ALA A 6 9.58 3.73 26.21
CA ALA A 6 10.18 3.25 27.46
C ALA A 6 11.38 4.12 27.90
N ALA A 7 11.87 3.86 29.11
CA ALA A 7 13.06 4.53 29.65
C ALA A 7 14.30 4.31 28.76
N ASN A 8 15.06 5.38 28.56
CA ASN A 8 16.33 5.34 27.83
C ASN A 8 17.37 4.50 28.58
N LEU A 9 18.33 3.96 27.83
CA LEU A 9 19.49 3.28 28.42
C LEU A 9 20.35 4.28 29.21
N SER A 10 20.77 3.90 30.41
CA SER A 10 21.69 4.70 31.25
C SER A 10 23.12 4.69 30.71
N THR A 11 23.52 3.59 30.08
CA THR A 11 24.82 3.40 29.44
C THR A 11 24.65 3.15 27.95
N GLN A 12 25.75 3.18 27.20
CA GLN A 12 25.73 2.83 25.78
C GLN A 12 25.36 1.36 25.57
N PHE A 13 24.72 1.07 24.44
CA PHE A 13 24.31 -0.29 24.11
C PHE A 13 25.52 -1.21 23.93
N ASN A 14 25.59 -2.28 24.74
CA ASN A 14 26.58 -3.33 24.62
C ASN A 14 25.94 -4.61 24.05
N ARG A 15 26.38 -5.01 22.85
CA ARG A 15 25.87 -6.22 22.15
C ARG A 15 26.20 -7.51 22.89
N VAL A 16 27.34 -7.59 23.57
CA VAL A 16 27.79 -8.78 24.30
C VAL A 16 26.91 -8.99 25.54
N GLU A 17 26.71 -7.93 26.32
CA GLU A 17 25.80 -7.96 27.48
C GLU A 17 24.37 -8.31 27.05
N TRP A 18 23.88 -7.71 25.96
CA TRP A 18 22.57 -8.04 25.40
C TRP A 18 22.47 -9.53 25.04
N ALA A 19 23.47 -10.10 24.38
CA ALA A 19 23.47 -11.52 24.03
C ALA A 19 23.47 -12.43 25.29
N HIS A 20 24.28 -12.09 26.29
CA HIS A 20 24.29 -12.80 27.58
C HIS A 20 22.96 -12.69 28.33
N GLN A 21 22.29 -11.55 28.26
CA GLN A 21 20.96 -11.37 28.83
C GLN A 21 19.93 -12.22 28.07
N GLN A 22 19.91 -12.18 26.74
CA GLN A 22 18.96 -12.95 25.93
C GLN A 22 19.07 -14.46 26.15
N TYR A 23 20.25 -14.98 26.48
CA TYR A 23 20.41 -16.40 26.84
C TYR A 23 19.55 -16.81 28.04
N ARG A 24 19.35 -15.90 29.00
CA ARG A 24 18.51 -16.12 30.19
C ARG A 24 17.03 -15.80 29.97
N THR A 25 16.64 -15.35 28.77
CA THR A 25 15.28 -14.95 28.37
C THR A 25 14.55 -14.06 29.41
N PRO A 26 15.17 -13.00 29.94
CA PRO A 26 14.47 -12.06 30.81
C PRO A 26 13.43 -11.25 30.02
N GLU A 27 12.41 -10.77 30.72
CA GLU A 27 11.53 -9.74 30.19
C GLU A 27 12.33 -8.45 29.96
N THR A 28 12.12 -7.82 28.81
CA THR A 28 12.87 -6.63 28.40
C THR A 28 11.92 -5.57 27.87
N THR A 29 12.15 -4.31 28.23
CA THR A 29 11.42 -3.16 27.67
C THR A 29 11.78 -2.87 26.21
N ALA A 30 12.80 -3.55 25.66
CA ALA A 30 13.19 -3.42 24.27
C ALA A 30 12.25 -4.19 23.35
N ILE A 31 11.85 -3.56 22.24
CA ILE A 31 11.03 -4.21 21.22
C ILE A 31 11.92 -5.16 20.42
N LYS A 32 11.74 -6.46 20.66
CA LYS A 32 12.47 -7.56 19.97
C LYS A 32 11.74 -8.05 18.72
N ALA A 33 10.41 -8.05 18.77
CA ALA A 33 9.56 -8.51 17.69
C ALA A 33 8.24 -7.73 17.68
N LEU A 34 7.67 -7.58 16.50
CA LEU A 34 6.35 -7.00 16.27
C LEU A 34 5.41 -8.09 15.75
N HIS A 35 4.31 -8.31 16.46
CA HIS A 35 3.27 -9.25 16.05
C HIS A 35 2.14 -8.48 15.37
N ILE A 36 1.84 -8.82 14.12
CA ILE A 36 0.79 -8.15 13.33
C ILE A 36 -0.26 -9.19 12.97
N PRO A 37 -1.43 -9.19 13.64
CA PRO A 37 -2.51 -10.09 13.28
C PRO A 37 -3.19 -9.58 12.00
N LEU A 38 -2.99 -10.29 10.91
CA LEU A 38 -3.60 -9.98 9.61
C LEU A 38 -4.95 -10.70 9.49
N ARG A 39 -5.81 -10.19 8.61
CA ARG A 39 -7.06 -10.89 8.27
C ARG A 39 -6.75 -12.19 7.52
N VAL A 40 -7.63 -13.18 7.69
CA VAL A 40 -7.51 -14.46 6.98
C VAL A 40 -7.64 -14.22 5.47
N GLY A 41 -6.76 -14.85 4.69
CA GLY A 41 -6.69 -14.64 3.24
C GLY A 41 -5.72 -13.54 2.81
N SER A 42 -4.94 -12.96 3.74
CA SER A 42 -3.76 -12.17 3.39
C SER A 42 -2.70 -13.04 2.71
N LEU A 43 -2.09 -12.49 1.66
CA LEU A 43 -1.11 -13.11 0.79
C LEU A 43 0.14 -12.22 0.70
N THR A 44 1.27 -12.80 0.28
CA THR A 44 2.46 -12.05 -0.18
C THR A 44 2.90 -10.88 0.72
N PRO A 45 3.09 -11.08 2.04
CA PRO A 45 3.57 -10.01 2.88
C PRO A 45 5.03 -9.67 2.55
N TYR A 46 5.36 -8.38 2.58
CA TYR A 46 6.73 -7.88 2.46
C TYR A 46 7.09 -7.00 3.66
N TYR A 47 8.38 -6.96 3.97
CA TYR A 47 8.91 -6.21 5.10
C TYR A 47 10.23 -5.54 4.71
N THR A 48 10.22 -4.21 4.67
CA THR A 48 11.33 -3.40 4.16
C THR A 48 11.62 -2.23 5.08
N ASP A 49 12.91 -1.87 5.18
CA ASP A 49 13.39 -0.63 5.77
C ASP A 49 13.62 0.44 4.69
N VAL A 50 14.06 1.63 5.09
CA VAL A 50 14.54 2.70 4.22
C VAL A 50 15.72 2.23 3.35
N ILE A 51 16.56 1.33 3.87
CA ILE A 51 17.76 0.81 3.19
C ILE A 51 17.43 -0.46 2.36
N GLY A 52 16.19 -0.95 2.41
CA GLY A 52 15.75 -2.11 1.62
C GLY A 52 15.26 -3.27 2.47
N ASN A 53 15.24 -4.46 1.87
CA ASN A 53 14.55 -5.62 2.44
C ASN A 53 15.08 -6.05 3.81
N ILE A 54 14.19 -6.62 4.64
CA ILE A 54 14.53 -7.25 5.89
C ILE A 54 14.04 -8.69 5.87
N SER A 55 14.97 -9.64 5.90
CA SER A 55 14.67 -11.07 5.84
C SER A 55 14.16 -11.64 7.17
N THR A 56 14.32 -10.92 8.28
CA THR A 56 13.92 -11.37 9.62
C THR A 56 12.42 -11.14 9.86
N SER A 57 11.58 -11.77 9.04
CA SER A 57 10.13 -11.85 9.21
C SER A 57 9.64 -13.29 9.11
N ARG A 58 8.49 -13.58 9.72
CA ARG A 58 7.84 -14.89 9.67
C ARG A 58 6.35 -14.71 9.52
N PHE A 59 5.84 -15.09 8.36
CA PHE A 59 4.41 -15.13 8.10
C PHE A 59 3.85 -16.52 8.34
N ARG A 60 2.78 -16.62 9.11
CA ARG A 60 2.01 -17.85 9.32
C ARG A 60 0.56 -17.57 8.92
N SER A 61 0.03 -18.37 8.00
CA SER A 61 -1.35 -18.25 7.54
C SER A 61 -2.03 -19.61 7.67
N ASN A 62 -3.13 -19.63 8.42
CA ASN A 62 -3.99 -20.77 8.68
C ASN A 62 -5.42 -20.42 8.24
N LYS A 63 -6.32 -21.41 8.20
CA LYS A 63 -7.74 -21.17 7.87
C LYS A 63 -8.46 -20.24 8.85
N ARG A 64 -7.91 -20.02 10.05
CA ARG A 64 -8.53 -19.24 11.14
C ARG A 64 -7.76 -17.98 11.51
N GLU A 65 -6.48 -17.92 11.20
CA GLU A 65 -5.61 -16.84 11.63
C GLU A 65 -4.52 -16.58 10.59
N ALA A 66 -4.14 -15.32 10.43
CA ALA A 66 -2.94 -14.93 9.73
C ALA A 66 -2.12 -14.03 10.67
N ASN A 67 -0.87 -14.38 10.93
CA ASN A 67 0.01 -13.62 11.81
C ASN A 67 1.35 -13.38 11.13
N LEU A 68 1.77 -12.12 11.13
CA LEU A 68 3.05 -11.69 10.61
C LEU A 68 3.92 -11.26 11.80
N GLU A 69 4.93 -12.07 12.10
CA GLU A 69 5.97 -11.75 13.08
C GLU A 69 7.10 -11.00 12.37
N LEU A 70 7.42 -9.79 12.80
CA LEU A 70 8.55 -9.01 12.29
C LEU A 70 9.61 -8.89 13.36
N LYS A 71 10.87 -9.07 13.01
CA LYS A 71 11.99 -8.74 13.87
C LYS A 71 12.74 -7.55 13.28
N PRO A 72 12.81 -6.41 13.99
CA PRO A 72 13.66 -5.28 13.61
C PRO A 72 15.13 -5.68 13.46
N ARG A 73 15.92 -4.89 12.71
CA ARG A 73 17.36 -5.13 12.52
C ARG A 73 18.17 -5.03 13.83
N TYR A 74 17.66 -4.27 14.79
CA TYR A 74 18.24 -4.07 16.12
C TYR A 74 17.12 -4.02 17.16
N PRO A 75 17.38 -4.41 18.43
CA PRO A 75 16.40 -4.25 19.51
C PRO A 75 16.10 -2.76 19.69
N VAL A 76 14.83 -2.37 19.64
CA VAL A 76 14.44 -0.95 19.77
C VAL A 76 14.28 -0.65 21.27
N PHE A 77 15.30 -0.05 21.87
CA PHE A 77 15.26 0.43 23.26
C PHE A 77 14.52 1.76 23.40
N GLY A 78 14.26 2.18 24.64
CA GLY A 78 13.64 3.48 24.93
C GLY A 78 14.34 4.62 24.22
N GLY A 79 13.53 5.49 23.59
CA GLY A 79 13.97 6.64 22.80
C GLY A 79 14.44 6.32 21.38
N TRP A 80 14.51 5.04 20.99
CA TRP A 80 14.98 4.66 19.64
C TRP A 80 13.85 4.69 18.62
N ASN A 81 14.17 5.16 17.42
CA ASN A 81 13.26 5.27 16.29
C ASN A 81 13.54 4.16 15.28
N TYR A 82 12.49 3.47 14.85
CA TYR A 82 12.61 2.44 13.83
C TYR A 82 11.62 2.69 12.68
N PRO A 83 12.07 3.28 11.55
CA PRO A 83 11.26 3.39 10.36
C PRO A 83 11.20 2.03 9.65
N PHE A 84 10.01 1.60 9.26
CA PHE A 84 9.84 0.41 8.45
C PHE A 84 8.55 0.51 7.64
N ARG A 85 8.46 -0.33 6.61
CA ARG A 85 7.28 -0.49 5.77
C ARG A 85 6.90 -1.95 5.68
N ILE A 86 5.61 -2.18 5.74
CA ILE A 86 4.96 -3.46 5.51
C ILE A 86 3.86 -3.31 4.49
N GLY A 87 3.54 -4.41 3.84
CA GLY A 87 2.33 -4.56 3.04
C GLY A 87 2.08 -6.03 2.75
N TRP A 88 0.87 -6.31 2.31
CA TRP A 88 0.38 -7.64 1.94
C TRP A 88 -0.76 -7.46 0.94
N ASP A 89 -1.06 -8.51 0.20
CA ASP A 89 -2.21 -8.56 -0.69
C ASP A 89 -3.37 -9.28 0.00
N ALA A 90 -4.60 -9.02 -0.45
CA ALA A 90 -5.78 -9.75 0.02
C ALA A 90 -6.78 -9.95 -1.11
N ASN A 91 -7.61 -10.99 -1.01
CA ASN A 91 -8.61 -11.26 -2.04
C ASN A 91 -9.72 -10.19 -2.03
N LEU A 92 -9.88 -9.49 -3.16
CA LEU A 92 -10.86 -8.42 -3.32
C LEU A 92 -12.30 -8.87 -3.05
N ALA A 93 -12.65 -10.12 -3.36
CA ALA A 93 -14.00 -10.65 -3.16
C ALA A 93 -14.45 -10.67 -1.68
N THR A 94 -13.50 -10.64 -0.74
CA THR A 94 -13.79 -10.57 0.69
C THR A 94 -14.24 -9.17 1.12
N PHE A 95 -13.72 -8.12 0.49
CA PHE A 95 -13.90 -6.73 0.90
C PHE A 95 -14.87 -5.94 0.00
N LEU A 96 -15.00 -6.33 -1.27
CA LEU A 96 -15.79 -5.63 -2.26
C LEU A 96 -17.13 -6.32 -2.52
N ARG A 97 -18.21 -5.53 -2.50
CA ARG A 97 -19.56 -5.97 -2.87
C ARG A 97 -20.11 -5.11 -3.99
N THR A 98 -20.84 -5.74 -4.91
CA THR A 98 -21.52 -5.05 -6.01
C THR A 98 -23.00 -4.92 -5.70
N VAL A 99 -23.59 -3.76 -6.04
CA VAL A 99 -25.02 -3.52 -5.91
C VAL A 99 -25.66 -3.88 -7.24
N LYS A 100 -26.40 -5.00 -7.35
CA LYS A 100 -26.90 -5.51 -8.65
C LYS A 100 -27.80 -4.53 -9.43
N ALA A 101 -28.37 -3.52 -8.76
CA ALA A 101 -29.29 -2.56 -9.36
C ALA A 101 -28.58 -1.32 -9.97
N SER A 102 -27.31 -1.09 -9.65
CA SER A 102 -26.54 0.07 -10.11
C SER A 102 -25.09 -0.30 -10.39
N ASP A 103 -24.37 0.45 -11.22
CA ASP A 103 -22.92 0.27 -11.42
C ASP A 103 -22.11 0.76 -10.19
N SER A 104 -22.63 0.51 -8.99
CA SER A 104 -22.09 0.94 -7.71
C SER A 104 -21.41 -0.21 -6.97
N TYR A 105 -20.28 0.12 -6.39
CA TYR A 105 -19.40 -0.77 -5.67
C TYR A 105 -19.25 -0.27 -4.23
N VAL A 106 -19.35 -1.19 -3.28
CA VAL A 106 -19.18 -0.92 -1.85
C VAL A 106 -17.95 -1.69 -1.38
N LEU A 107 -16.93 -0.94 -0.99
CA LEU A 107 -15.68 -1.45 -0.45
C LEU A 107 -15.71 -1.29 1.07
N ASN A 108 -15.65 -2.40 1.79
CA ASN A 108 -15.51 -2.39 3.25
C ASN A 108 -14.07 -2.79 3.60
N VAL A 109 -13.30 -1.89 4.21
CA VAL A 109 -11.91 -2.14 4.62
C VAL A 109 -11.68 -1.68 6.06
N PRO A 110 -10.79 -2.32 6.82
CA PRO A 110 -10.42 -1.84 8.16
C PRO A 110 -9.77 -0.45 8.09
N PHE A 111 -10.11 0.44 9.02
CA PHE A 111 -9.54 1.78 9.07
C PHE A 111 -8.06 1.76 9.50
N LEU A 112 -7.68 0.81 10.36
CA LEU A 112 -6.32 0.69 10.87
C LEU A 112 -5.95 -0.78 11.01
N GLU A 113 -4.82 -1.15 10.41
CA GLU A 113 -4.16 -2.43 10.67
C GLU A 113 -2.70 -2.19 11.06
N GLY A 114 -2.26 -2.82 12.14
CA GLY A 114 -0.93 -2.59 12.68
C GLY A 114 -0.49 -3.63 13.70
N PRO A 115 0.67 -3.44 14.34
CA PRO A 115 1.17 -4.34 15.36
C PRO A 115 0.25 -4.35 16.59
N LYS A 116 -0.01 -5.55 17.10
CA LYS A 116 -0.71 -5.78 18.36
C LYS A 116 0.31 -6.25 19.38
N GLN A 117 0.59 -5.40 20.36
CA GLN A 117 1.52 -5.70 21.46
C GLN A 117 0.77 -5.76 22.78
N HIS A 118 1.34 -6.48 23.75
CA HIS A 118 0.74 -6.59 25.07
C HIS A 118 0.70 -5.22 25.79
N GLU A 119 1.73 -4.41 25.57
CA GLU A 119 1.89 -3.07 26.13
C GLU A 119 1.01 -2.01 25.44
N GLY A 120 0.37 -2.38 24.32
CA GLY A 120 -0.43 -1.48 23.49
C GLY A 120 0.41 -0.64 22.51
N VAL A 121 -0.26 -0.10 21.50
CA VAL A 121 0.33 0.77 20.49
C VAL A 121 -0.54 2.01 20.32
N THR A 122 0.11 3.17 20.27
CA THR A 122 -0.53 4.46 20.02
C THR A 122 -0.04 5.03 18.70
N TYR A 123 -0.93 5.73 18.01
CA TYR A 123 -0.68 6.33 16.71
C TYR A 123 -0.96 7.83 16.81
N GLU A 124 0.09 8.64 16.82
CA GLU A 124 -0.02 10.10 16.89
C GLU A 124 -0.68 10.69 15.64
N PHE A 125 -0.22 10.26 14.46
CA PHE A 125 -0.72 10.70 13.16
C PHE A 125 -0.94 9.50 12.24
N VAL A 126 -2.16 9.37 11.70
CA VAL A 126 -2.53 8.33 10.75
C VAL A 126 -3.10 8.98 9.51
N GLU A 127 -2.47 8.70 8.37
CA GLU A 127 -2.99 9.03 7.05
C GLU A 127 -3.40 7.75 6.34
N LEU A 128 -4.70 7.56 6.16
CA LEU A 128 -5.26 6.44 5.41
C LEU A 128 -5.58 6.90 3.98
N ARG A 129 -5.06 6.17 3.00
CA ARG A 129 -5.29 6.47 1.59
C ARG A 129 -5.90 5.26 0.87
N VAL A 130 -7.12 5.41 0.37
CA VAL A 130 -7.80 4.41 -0.45
C VAL A 130 -7.69 4.82 -1.91
N ILE A 131 -6.98 4.04 -2.72
CA ILE A 131 -6.79 4.31 -4.15
C ILE A 131 -7.78 3.44 -4.93
N LEU A 132 -8.76 4.07 -5.56
CA LEU A 132 -9.81 3.41 -6.33
C LEU A 132 -9.38 3.19 -7.80
N PRO A 133 -10.11 2.39 -8.59
CA PRO A 133 -9.85 2.23 -10.02
C PRO A 133 -9.94 3.57 -10.79
N GLU A 134 -9.28 3.62 -11.94
CA GLU A 134 -9.32 4.79 -12.84
C GLU A 134 -10.74 5.00 -13.38
N GLY A 135 -11.29 6.20 -13.22
CA GLY A 135 -12.66 6.50 -13.64
C GLY A 135 -13.73 6.14 -12.61
N ALA A 136 -13.35 5.86 -11.36
CA ALA A 136 -14.28 5.81 -10.24
C ALA A 136 -14.89 7.20 -9.96
N THR A 137 -16.22 7.29 -9.95
CA THR A 137 -17.00 8.52 -9.74
C THR A 137 -17.84 8.44 -8.46
N ASN A 138 -18.35 9.58 -7.99
CA ASN A 138 -19.29 9.67 -6.86
C ASN A 138 -18.79 8.96 -5.58
N VAL A 139 -17.54 9.22 -5.19
CA VAL A 139 -16.93 8.57 -4.02
C VAL A 139 -17.55 9.10 -2.73
N LYS A 140 -18.15 8.21 -1.96
CA LYS A 140 -18.71 8.45 -0.63
C LYS A 140 -18.02 7.56 0.38
N TYR A 141 -17.86 8.04 1.60
CA TYR A 141 -17.21 7.26 2.65
C TYR A 141 -17.96 7.40 3.99
N GLU A 142 -17.93 6.33 4.77
CA GLU A 142 -18.53 6.25 6.10
C GLU A 142 -17.55 5.53 7.03
N THR A 143 -17.32 6.09 8.22
CA THR A 143 -16.49 5.48 9.26
C THR A 143 -16.95 5.93 10.63
N LEU A 144 -16.66 5.11 11.64
CA LEU A 144 -16.91 5.40 13.05
C LEU A 144 -15.70 6.08 13.73
N VAL A 145 -14.57 6.19 13.04
CA VAL A 145 -13.34 6.79 13.58
C VAL A 145 -13.39 8.31 13.40
N PRO A 146 -13.06 9.11 14.43
CA PRO A 146 -13.01 10.57 14.30
C PRO A 146 -11.89 10.97 13.32
N ILE A 147 -12.29 11.62 12.23
CA ILE A 147 -11.38 12.12 11.19
C ILE A 147 -11.14 13.62 11.41
N VAL A 148 -9.91 14.07 11.22
CA VAL A 148 -9.51 15.48 11.25
C VAL A 148 -9.76 16.15 9.90
N SER A 149 -9.40 15.48 8.80
CA SER A 149 -9.60 15.98 7.45
C SER A 149 -9.83 14.85 6.45
N ALA A 150 -10.58 15.14 5.39
CA ALA A 150 -10.79 14.25 4.27
C ALA A 150 -10.57 15.01 2.97
N SER A 151 -9.85 14.40 2.04
CA SER A 151 -9.60 14.98 0.71
C SER A 151 -9.66 13.91 -0.37
N ILE A 152 -10.11 14.32 -1.55
CA ILE A 152 -10.10 13.49 -2.75
C ILE A 152 -9.04 14.06 -3.67
N SER A 153 -8.07 13.23 -4.03
CA SER A 153 -6.96 13.59 -4.91
C SER A 153 -6.85 12.62 -6.08
N ASN A 154 -6.07 13.00 -7.10
CA ASN A 154 -5.76 12.12 -8.22
C ASN A 154 -4.39 11.47 -7.98
N HIS A 155 -4.32 10.15 -8.12
CA HIS A 155 -3.11 9.36 -7.99
C HIS A 155 -2.79 8.66 -9.30
N VAL A 156 -1.68 9.04 -9.94
CA VAL A 156 -1.24 8.44 -11.20
C VAL A 156 -0.30 7.28 -10.90
N THR A 157 -0.62 6.09 -11.42
CA THR A 157 0.27 4.94 -11.40
C THR A 157 0.46 4.37 -12.81
N PHE A 158 1.09 3.19 -12.90
CA PHE A 158 1.40 2.53 -14.15
C PHE A 158 0.13 2.25 -14.97
N MET A 159 0.22 2.56 -16.27
CA MET A 159 -0.86 2.34 -17.25
C MET A 159 -2.18 3.02 -16.89
N ASP A 160 -2.11 4.18 -16.24
CA ASP A 160 -3.27 5.06 -16.06
C ASP A 160 -3.24 6.16 -17.13
N THR A 161 -4.41 6.53 -17.67
CA THR A 161 -4.51 7.63 -18.65
C THR A 161 -4.93 8.95 -18.02
N ILE A 162 -5.96 8.93 -17.16
CA ILE A 162 -6.47 10.09 -16.42
C ILE A 162 -5.93 10.10 -14.99
N GLY A 163 -5.63 8.92 -14.44
CA GLY A 163 -5.26 8.71 -13.04
C GLY A 163 -6.41 8.14 -12.20
N ARG A 164 -6.06 7.67 -11.01
CA ARG A 164 -6.97 7.02 -10.07
C ARG A 164 -7.48 7.98 -9.02
N THR A 165 -8.76 7.86 -8.68
CA THR A 165 -9.34 8.61 -7.57
C THR A 165 -8.81 8.07 -6.25
N ALA A 166 -8.15 8.91 -5.46
CA ALA A 166 -7.61 8.55 -4.15
C ALA A 166 -8.34 9.32 -3.05
N LEU A 167 -8.99 8.60 -2.14
CA LEU A 167 -9.56 9.14 -0.91
C LEU A 167 -8.49 9.15 0.18
N THR A 168 -8.17 10.32 0.70
CA THR A 168 -7.20 10.49 1.79
C THR A 168 -7.92 10.97 3.04
N LEU A 169 -7.82 10.20 4.12
CA LEU A 169 -8.41 10.48 5.43
C LEU A 169 -7.28 10.66 6.45
N GLN A 170 -7.33 11.73 7.25
CA GLN A 170 -6.35 11.99 8.30
C GLN A 170 -6.99 11.87 9.68
N ALA A 171 -6.37 11.09 10.55
CA ALA A 171 -6.75 10.95 11.95
C ALA A 171 -5.55 11.20 12.87
N ARG A 172 -5.81 11.60 14.10
CA ARG A 172 -4.79 11.88 15.12
C ARG A 172 -5.13 11.16 16.41
N ASN A 173 -4.09 10.82 17.17
CA ASN A 173 -4.20 10.22 18.52
C ASN A 173 -5.10 8.98 18.55
N LEU A 174 -4.83 8.02 17.66
CA LEU A 174 -5.53 6.73 17.66
C LEU A 174 -4.83 5.72 18.58
N VAL A 175 -5.61 4.78 19.09
CA VAL A 175 -5.15 3.66 19.90
C VAL A 175 -5.43 2.35 19.17
N ASP A 176 -4.69 1.27 19.49
CA ASP A 176 -4.86 -0.06 18.87
C ASP A 176 -6.31 -0.59 18.96
N ALA A 177 -7.09 -0.19 19.97
CA ALA A 177 -8.50 -0.58 20.10
C ALA A 177 -9.40 -0.11 18.94
N VAL A 178 -8.96 0.85 18.11
CA VAL A 178 -9.70 1.35 16.95
C VAL A 178 -9.60 0.39 15.74
N ARG A 179 -8.75 -0.64 15.80
CA ARG A 179 -8.53 -1.61 14.72
C ARG A 179 -9.81 -2.31 14.23
N ASP A 180 -10.76 -2.57 15.11
CA ASP A 180 -12.02 -3.24 14.77
C ASP A 180 -13.02 -2.33 14.04
N ARG A 181 -12.66 -1.06 13.83
CA ARG A 181 -13.49 -0.10 13.09
C ARG A 181 -13.22 -0.20 11.60
N GLU A 182 -14.31 -0.29 10.87
CA GLU A 182 -14.32 -0.43 9.42
C GLU A 182 -14.60 0.91 8.75
N LEU A 183 -14.06 1.06 7.55
CA LEU A 183 -14.25 2.16 6.62
C LEU A 183 -14.99 1.60 5.41
N ILE A 184 -16.17 2.15 5.16
CA ILE A 184 -17.00 1.80 4.03
C ILE A 184 -16.85 2.89 2.99
N VAL A 185 -16.44 2.52 1.77
CA VAL A 185 -16.31 3.43 0.63
C VAL A 185 -17.25 2.96 -0.47
N THR A 186 -18.18 3.83 -0.86
CA THR A 186 -19.08 3.59 -1.97
C THR A 186 -18.64 4.42 -3.17
N TYR A 187 -18.56 3.81 -4.34
CA TYR A 187 -18.21 4.51 -5.58
C TYR A 187 -18.94 3.90 -6.77
N GLU A 188 -19.07 4.68 -7.83
CA GLU A 188 -19.61 4.23 -9.11
C GLU A 188 -18.47 3.93 -10.09
N TYR A 189 -18.60 2.85 -10.84
CA TYR A 189 -17.58 2.43 -11.79
C TYR A 189 -18.22 1.85 -13.06
N PRO A 190 -18.40 2.67 -14.10
CA PRO A 190 -19.03 2.22 -15.33
C PRO A 190 -18.11 1.28 -16.12
N LEU A 191 -18.73 0.36 -16.87
CA LEU A 191 -18.00 -0.61 -17.69
C LEU A 191 -17.10 0.04 -18.75
N SER A 192 -17.45 1.25 -19.22
CA SER A 192 -16.62 2.04 -20.13
C SER A 192 -15.27 2.45 -19.51
N ALA A 193 -15.24 2.73 -18.20
CA ALA A 193 -14.01 3.00 -17.48
C ALA A 193 -13.18 1.73 -17.33
N ALA A 194 -13.81 0.58 -17.08
CA ALA A 194 -13.15 -0.71 -16.99
C ALA A 194 -12.46 -1.15 -18.29
N LEU A 195 -13.11 -0.93 -19.43
CA LEU A 195 -12.56 -1.29 -20.74
C LEU A 195 -11.53 -0.28 -21.26
N ARG A 196 -11.38 0.90 -20.63
CA ARG A 196 -10.46 1.95 -21.11
C ARG A 196 -9.02 1.46 -21.22
N LYS A 197 -8.51 0.78 -20.19
CA LYS A 197 -7.12 0.30 -20.15
C LYS A 197 -6.77 -0.63 -21.31
N PRO A 198 -7.50 -1.74 -21.54
CA PRO A 198 -7.21 -2.60 -22.69
C PRO A 198 -7.37 -1.88 -24.03
N VAL A 199 -8.38 -1.00 -24.18
CA VAL A 199 -8.56 -0.21 -25.41
C VAL A 199 -7.36 0.69 -25.69
N VAL A 200 -6.82 1.38 -24.69
CA VAL A 200 -5.65 2.27 -24.84
C VAL A 200 -4.41 1.49 -25.27
N ILE A 201 -4.21 0.28 -24.74
CA ILE A 201 -3.08 -0.59 -25.14
C ILE A 201 -3.25 -0.98 -26.62
N ILE A 202 -4.45 -1.42 -27.02
CA ILE A 202 -4.74 -1.82 -28.40
C ILE A 202 -4.53 -0.65 -29.36
N VAL A 203 -5.05 0.54 -29.03
CA VAL A 203 -4.91 1.75 -29.85
C VAL A 203 -3.44 2.17 -29.94
N SER A 204 -2.67 2.10 -28.85
CA SER A 204 -1.25 2.44 -28.86
C SER A 204 -0.44 1.52 -29.77
N VAL A 205 -0.69 0.21 -29.70
CA VAL A 205 0.00 -0.79 -30.52
C VAL A 205 -0.41 -0.66 -31.99
N LEU A 206 -1.69 -0.47 -32.28
CA LEU A 206 -2.18 -0.25 -33.64
C LEU A 206 -1.63 1.04 -34.23
N GLY A 207 -1.57 2.11 -33.44
CA GLY A 207 -0.97 3.38 -33.83
C GLY A 207 0.50 3.25 -34.23
N LEU A 208 1.27 2.41 -33.51
CA LEU A 208 2.65 2.10 -33.89
C LEU A 208 2.72 1.40 -35.25
N PHE A 209 1.87 0.40 -35.51
CA PHE A 209 1.84 -0.29 -36.81
C PHE A 209 1.45 0.65 -37.96
N VAL A 210 0.46 1.51 -37.74
CA VAL A 210 0.06 2.52 -38.74
C VAL A 210 1.18 3.52 -38.99
N ALA A 211 1.87 3.99 -37.95
CA ALA A 211 3.01 4.89 -38.11
C ALA A 211 4.15 4.26 -38.92
N VAL A 212 4.50 3.01 -38.63
CA VAL A 212 5.52 2.26 -39.40
C VAL A 212 5.09 2.07 -40.86
N TYR A 213 3.82 1.73 -41.09
CA TYR A 213 3.27 1.60 -42.44
C TYR A 213 3.36 2.92 -43.23
N LEU A 214 2.96 4.03 -42.61
CA LEU A 214 3.04 5.36 -43.24
C LEU A 214 4.49 5.74 -43.55
N LEU A 215 5.41 5.56 -42.60
CA LEU A 215 6.84 5.82 -42.81
C LEU A 215 7.41 4.96 -43.94
N GLY A 216 7.03 3.68 -44.02
CA GLY A 216 7.44 2.79 -45.10
C GLY A 216 6.82 3.16 -46.46
N SER A 217 5.66 3.82 -46.47
CA SER A 217 4.99 4.27 -47.70
C SER A 217 5.53 5.60 -48.25
N LEU A 218 6.35 6.33 -47.48
CA LEU A 218 6.95 7.59 -47.93
C LEU A 218 8.11 7.32 -48.89
N ASN A 219 8.02 7.84 -50.12
CA ASN A 219 9.12 7.79 -51.08
C ASN A 219 10.15 8.88 -50.76
N THR A 220 11.25 8.51 -50.11
CA THR A 220 12.37 9.40 -49.79
C THR A 220 13.41 9.49 -50.91
N GLY A 221 13.09 9.05 -52.13
CA GLY A 221 14.00 9.12 -53.29
C GLY A 221 14.23 10.56 -53.77
N ILE A 222 15.43 11.08 -53.56
CA ILE A 222 15.87 12.35 -54.16
C ILE A 222 16.34 12.06 -55.59
N SER A 223 15.48 12.29 -56.58
CA SER A 223 15.90 12.33 -57.98
C SER A 223 16.44 13.72 -58.33
N SER A 224 17.74 13.82 -58.62
CA SER A 224 18.30 15.01 -59.29
C SER A 224 17.73 15.06 -60.71
N LYS A 225 16.98 16.12 -61.05
CA LYS A 225 16.61 16.41 -62.44
C LYS A 225 17.89 16.60 -63.24
N ARG A 226 18.35 15.56 -63.94
CA ARG A 226 19.31 15.70 -65.03
C ARG A 226 18.59 16.47 -66.14
N ALA A 227 18.95 17.75 -66.31
CA ALA A 227 18.53 18.54 -67.46
C ALA A 227 18.87 17.74 -68.74
N GLY A 228 17.88 17.55 -69.61
CA GLY A 228 18.02 16.81 -70.85
C GLY A 228 19.20 17.33 -71.66
N LYS A 229 20.04 16.42 -72.14
CA LYS A 229 21.02 16.75 -73.18
C LYS A 229 20.25 17.08 -74.46
N ALA A 230 20.53 18.26 -75.00
CA ALA A 230 20.22 18.63 -76.39
C ALA A 230 20.97 17.73 -77.38
#